data_AF-A0A353T7B0-F1
#
_entry.id   AF-A0A353T7B0-F1
#
_cell.length_a   1.000
_cell.length_b   1.000
_cell.length_c   1.000
_cell.angle_alpha   90.00
_cell.angle_beta   90.00
_cell.angle_gamma   90.00
#
_symmetry.space_group_name_H-M   'P 1'
#
loop_
_entity.id
_entity.type
_entity.pdbx_description
1 polymer ?
#
loop_
_entity_poly.entity_id
_entity_poly.type
_entity_poly.pdbx_seq_one_letter_code
_entity_poly.pdbx_strand_id
1 'polypeptide(L)'
;MTKRLIILSGPSCVGKSPLTAAVRKYRPEVKFIQATVIKSKESRYNKPRPDEIAVWDNPDNWRTMAEIETLKNNQRFVVDYCHGFAQVIDLDKIINAPTDAILMESYYTMAQKIVKSDYLTGVDIKTVFLSPISCREIPALNKDFPFAVKSLMMFKQYQRAEFHGRAIDNVWLADMRHRVDDAFNEIRVACDYDYVIVNHDGEGSPNWRRHNDGAFFDKPTGDAGLATDCLAALLAGKNPPNAEHWPCGCGQ
;
A
#
# COMPACT_ATOMS: atom_id res chain seq x y z
N MET A 1 7.44 13.42 -22.22
CA MET A 1 7.96 12.27 -21.45
C MET A 1 6.78 11.42 -21.03
N THR A 2 6.92 10.10 -21.02
CA THR A 2 5.84 9.16 -20.69
C THR A 2 5.59 9.16 -19.18
N LYS A 3 4.33 9.24 -18.75
CA LYS A 3 3.97 9.09 -17.33
C LYS A 3 4.34 7.69 -16.84
N ARG A 4 4.85 7.59 -15.62
CA ARG A 4 5.16 6.34 -14.94
C ARG A 4 4.32 6.26 -13.66
N LEU A 5 3.47 5.25 -13.60
CA LEU A 5 2.65 4.96 -12.44
C LEU A 5 3.23 3.74 -11.71
N ILE A 6 3.67 3.95 -10.47
CA ILE A 6 4.01 2.88 -9.54
C ILE A 6 2.80 2.63 -8.64
N ILE A 7 2.23 1.43 -8.72
CA ILE A 7 1.12 0.98 -7.88
C ILE A 7 1.69 0.12 -6.76
N LEU A 8 1.66 0.64 -5.52
CA LEU A 8 2.16 -0.03 -4.33
C LEU A 8 1.01 -0.67 -3.55
N SER A 9 1.03 -1.99 -3.44
CA SER A 9 0.08 -2.78 -2.66
C SER A 9 0.80 -3.66 -1.64
N GLY A 10 0.03 -4.35 -0.80
CA GLY A 10 0.54 -5.27 0.21
C GLY A 10 -0.27 -5.20 1.50
N PRO A 11 -0.10 -6.16 2.42
CA PRO A 11 -0.91 -6.24 3.63
C PRO A 11 -0.83 -4.98 4.50
N SER A 12 -1.84 -4.77 5.32
CA SER A 12 -1.82 -3.67 6.29
C SER A 12 -0.61 -3.80 7.24
N CYS A 13 0.06 -2.69 7.55
CA CYS A 13 1.19 -2.62 8.50
C CYS A 13 2.53 -3.21 8.04
N VAL A 14 2.66 -3.57 6.77
CA VAL A 14 3.96 -3.94 6.15
C VAL A 14 4.86 -2.74 5.83
N GLY A 15 4.44 -1.52 6.17
CA GLY A 15 5.29 -0.32 6.10
C GLY A 15 5.13 0.56 4.84
N LYS A 16 4.03 0.45 4.09
CA LYS A 16 3.80 1.26 2.86
C LYS A 16 3.91 2.78 3.11
N SER A 17 3.19 3.30 4.09
CA SER A 17 3.18 4.73 4.38
C SER A 17 4.52 5.28 4.89
N PRO A 18 5.23 4.66 5.87
CA PRO A 18 6.56 5.11 6.24
C PRO A 18 7.58 4.92 5.11
N LEU A 19 7.42 3.91 4.24
CA LEU A 19 8.25 3.74 3.05
C LEU A 19 8.12 4.96 2.11
N THR A 20 6.88 5.36 1.78
CA THR A 20 6.62 6.56 0.97
C THR A 20 7.23 7.82 1.60
N ALA A 21 7.08 7.99 2.91
CA ALA A 21 7.63 9.13 3.64
C ALA A 21 9.18 9.11 3.66
N ALA A 22 9.79 7.94 3.80
CA ALA A 22 11.24 7.77 3.80
C ALA A 22 11.85 8.13 2.44
N VAL A 23 11.24 7.70 1.33
CA VAL A 23 11.69 8.09 -0.01
C VAL A 23 11.66 9.61 -0.17
N ARG A 24 10.56 10.28 0.22
CA ARG A 24 10.47 11.76 0.13
C ARG A 24 11.57 12.46 0.92
N LYS A 25 11.89 11.98 2.12
CA LYS A 25 12.88 12.62 3.00
C LYS A 25 14.33 12.34 2.57
N TYR A 26 14.64 11.09 2.25
CA TYR A 26 16.02 10.63 2.07
C TYR A 26 16.43 10.42 0.61
N ARG A 27 15.50 10.56 -0.34
CA ARG A 27 15.74 10.50 -1.79
C ARG A 27 15.08 11.71 -2.48
N PRO A 28 15.39 12.95 -2.07
CA PRO A 28 14.74 14.16 -2.61
C PRO A 28 14.99 14.39 -4.10
N GLU A 29 16.02 13.75 -4.67
CA GLU A 29 16.29 13.70 -6.10
C GLU A 29 15.20 12.97 -6.91
N VAL A 30 14.45 12.08 -6.25
CA VAL A 30 13.34 11.34 -6.86
C VAL A 30 12.04 12.13 -6.67
N LYS A 31 11.67 12.91 -7.68
CA LYS A 31 10.43 13.71 -7.64
C LYS A 31 9.24 12.88 -8.11
N PHE A 32 8.23 12.76 -7.25
CA PHE A 32 6.99 12.07 -7.57
C PHE A 32 5.80 12.73 -6.88
N ILE A 33 4.60 12.57 -7.43
CA ILE A 33 3.35 12.84 -6.73
C ILE A 33 2.75 11.56 -6.17
N GLN A 34 1.95 11.69 -5.10
CA GLN A 34 1.16 10.57 -4.60
C GLN A 34 -0.29 10.75 -5.02
N ALA A 35 -0.81 9.82 -5.83
CA ALA A 35 -2.20 9.77 -6.20
C ALA A 35 -3.01 9.14 -5.05
N THR A 36 -4.13 9.78 -4.70
CA THR A 36 -4.99 9.37 -3.60
C THR A 36 -6.13 8.49 -4.09
N VAL A 37 -6.40 7.41 -3.36
CA VAL A 37 -7.63 6.63 -3.49
C VAL A 37 -8.75 7.34 -2.73
N ILE A 38 -9.85 7.66 -3.42
CA ILE A 38 -11.05 8.23 -2.81
C ILE A 38 -11.78 7.10 -2.09
N LYS A 39 -12.03 7.29 -0.79
CA LYS A 39 -12.66 6.28 0.07
C LYS A 39 -14.10 6.63 0.36
N SER A 40 -14.93 5.62 0.60
CA SER A 40 -16.28 5.87 1.11
C SER A 40 -16.25 6.35 2.58
N LYS A 41 -17.10 7.32 2.93
CA LYS A 41 -17.29 7.81 4.30
C LYS A 41 -17.80 6.69 5.23
N GLU A 42 -18.53 5.73 4.68
CA GLU A 42 -19.05 4.55 5.35
C GLU A 42 -17.94 3.63 5.86
N SER A 43 -16.77 3.61 5.21
CA SER A 43 -15.57 2.88 5.71
C SER A 43 -15.01 3.43 7.04
N ARG A 44 -15.59 4.53 7.53
CA ARG A 44 -15.31 5.15 8.83
C ARG A 44 -16.57 5.28 9.69
N TYR A 45 -17.66 4.59 9.35
CA TYR A 45 -18.95 4.76 10.02
C TYR A 45 -19.40 6.22 10.07
N ASN A 46 -19.11 6.99 9.02
CA ASN A 46 -19.38 8.42 8.91
C ASN A 46 -18.71 9.31 9.98
N LYS A 47 -17.58 8.86 10.54
CA LYS A 47 -16.81 9.61 11.54
C LYS A 47 -15.32 9.65 11.16
N PRO A 48 -14.78 10.78 10.69
CA PRO A 48 -13.36 10.87 10.35
C PRO A 48 -12.49 10.60 11.58
N ARG A 49 -11.31 10.02 11.35
CA ARG A 49 -10.23 10.02 12.35
C ARG A 49 -9.67 11.44 12.53
N PRO A 50 -8.98 11.74 13.64
CA PRO A 50 -8.44 13.07 13.89
C PRO A 50 -7.60 13.65 12.72
N ASP A 51 -6.79 12.81 12.06
CA ASP A 51 -5.96 13.16 10.91
C ASP A 51 -6.74 13.28 9.58
N GLU A 52 -7.99 12.78 9.53
CA GLU A 52 -8.85 12.82 8.35
C GLU A 52 -9.80 14.04 8.36
N ILE A 53 -9.97 14.74 9.49
CA ILE A 53 -10.93 15.85 9.68
C ILE A 53 -10.75 16.94 8.61
N ALA A 54 -9.52 17.40 8.37
CA ALA A 54 -9.25 18.52 7.47
C ALA A 54 -9.59 18.24 6.01
N VAL A 55 -9.72 16.96 5.62
CA VAL A 55 -9.99 16.54 4.24
C VAL A 55 -11.31 15.78 4.12
N TRP A 56 -12.09 15.63 5.20
CA TRP A 56 -13.29 14.79 5.26
C TRP A 56 -14.39 15.20 4.29
N ASP A 57 -14.51 16.50 4.01
CA ASP A 57 -15.48 17.05 3.07
C ASP A 57 -14.87 17.32 1.68
N ASN A 58 -13.62 16.91 1.46
CA ASN A 58 -13.01 16.98 0.14
C ASN A 58 -13.43 15.75 -0.70
N PRO A 59 -14.19 15.93 -1.80
CA PRO A 59 -14.62 14.83 -2.68
C PRO A 59 -13.46 14.14 -3.42
N ASP A 60 -12.26 14.72 -3.37
CA ASP A 60 -11.02 14.11 -3.86
C ASP A 60 -10.38 13.12 -2.89
N ASN A 61 -10.93 13.03 -1.67
CA ASN A 61 -10.45 12.14 -0.61
C ASN A 61 -11.60 11.24 -0.10
N TRP A 62 -12.79 11.80 0.06
CA TRP A 62 -13.92 11.14 0.69
C TRP A 62 -15.23 11.43 -0.04
N ARG A 63 -15.99 10.37 -0.34
CA ARG A 63 -17.34 10.43 -0.91
C ARG A 63 -18.24 9.45 -0.17
N THR A 64 -19.55 9.54 -0.32
CA THR A 64 -20.45 8.46 0.10
C THR A 64 -20.30 7.25 -0.83
N MET A 65 -20.72 6.07 -0.37
CA MET A 65 -20.76 4.89 -1.23
C MET A 65 -21.65 5.13 -2.44
N ALA A 66 -22.85 5.72 -2.24
CA ALA A 66 -23.78 5.99 -3.33
C ALA A 66 -23.14 6.86 -4.43
N GLU A 67 -22.41 7.91 -4.07
CA GLU A 67 -21.67 8.74 -5.03
C GLU A 67 -20.60 7.94 -5.78
N ILE A 68 -19.81 7.11 -5.09
CA ILE A 68 -18.80 6.25 -5.73
C ILE A 68 -19.44 5.25 -6.70
N GLU A 69 -20.56 4.65 -6.32
CA GLU A 69 -21.28 3.67 -7.15
C GLU A 69 -21.70 4.24 -8.50
N THR A 70 -22.11 5.52 -8.55
CA THR A 70 -22.48 6.19 -9.81
C THR A 70 -21.31 6.32 -10.80
N LEU A 71 -20.06 6.18 -10.34
CA LEU A 71 -18.87 6.34 -11.18
C LEU A 71 -18.47 5.07 -11.93
N LYS A 72 -19.05 3.90 -11.60
CA LYS A 72 -18.65 2.59 -12.13
C LYS A 72 -18.64 2.49 -13.66
N ASN A 73 -19.56 3.20 -14.32
CA ASN A 73 -19.72 3.13 -15.78
C ASN A 73 -18.88 4.17 -16.54
N ASN A 74 -18.11 4.99 -15.83
CA ASN A 74 -17.26 6.01 -16.43
C ASN A 74 -15.81 5.52 -16.48
N GLN A 75 -15.26 5.40 -17.70
CA GLN A 75 -13.91 4.89 -17.95
C GLN A 75 -12.78 5.69 -17.28
N ARG A 76 -13.05 6.96 -16.90
CA ARG A 76 -12.12 7.77 -16.11
C ARG A 76 -11.89 7.21 -14.71
N PHE A 77 -12.83 6.43 -14.18
CA PHE A 77 -12.80 5.97 -12.80
C PHE A 77 -12.61 4.45 -12.72
N VAL A 78 -11.77 4.02 -11.78
CA VAL A 78 -11.69 2.61 -11.39
C VAL A 78 -12.32 2.45 -10.01
N VAL A 79 -13.46 1.77 -9.97
CA VAL A 79 -14.20 1.48 -8.73
C VAL A 79 -13.89 0.05 -8.27
N ASP A 80 -13.58 -0.10 -6.99
CA ASP A 80 -13.41 -1.40 -6.34
C ASP A 80 -13.84 -1.37 -4.88
N TYR A 81 -13.78 -2.53 -4.21
CA TYR A 81 -14.16 -2.67 -2.81
C TYR A 81 -12.97 -3.07 -1.95
N CYS A 82 -12.84 -2.41 -0.82
CA CYS A 82 -11.87 -2.75 0.23
C CYS A 82 -12.67 -3.10 1.49
N HIS A 83 -12.59 -4.37 1.92
CA HIS A 83 -13.37 -4.91 3.05
C HIS A 83 -14.87 -4.57 2.97
N GLY A 84 -15.45 -4.64 1.76
CA GLY A 84 -16.88 -4.36 1.52
C GLY A 84 -17.23 -2.88 1.31
N PHE A 85 -16.28 -1.96 1.46
CA PHE A 85 -16.52 -0.53 1.24
C PHE A 85 -16.02 -0.08 -0.13
N ALA A 86 -16.87 0.64 -0.86
CA ALA A 86 -16.51 1.18 -2.16
C ALA A 86 -15.36 2.19 -2.06
N GLN A 87 -14.43 2.09 -3.00
CA GLN A 87 -13.33 3.02 -3.22
C GLN A 87 -13.23 3.32 -4.71
N VAL A 88 -12.68 4.48 -5.04
CA VAL A 88 -12.50 4.87 -6.43
C VAL A 88 -11.18 5.60 -6.65
N ILE A 89 -10.59 5.34 -7.80
CA ILE A 89 -9.46 6.09 -8.32
C ILE A 89 -9.93 6.93 -9.49
N ASP A 90 -9.53 8.19 -9.48
CA ASP A 90 -9.67 9.10 -10.60
C ASP A 90 -8.43 9.03 -11.50
N LEU A 91 -8.55 8.38 -12.66
CA LEU A 91 -7.42 8.17 -13.57
C LEU A 91 -6.95 9.47 -14.24
N ASP A 92 -7.79 10.50 -14.30
CA ASP A 92 -7.37 11.82 -14.82
C ASP A 92 -6.26 12.45 -13.97
N LYS A 93 -6.20 12.11 -12.68
CA LYS A 93 -5.12 12.59 -11.78
C LYS A 93 -3.76 11.97 -12.11
N ILE A 94 -3.75 10.82 -12.79
CA ILE A 94 -2.52 10.17 -13.26
C ILE A 94 -2.08 10.81 -14.57
N ILE A 95 -3.00 10.97 -15.53
CA ILE A 95 -2.71 11.54 -16.85
C ILE A 95 -2.21 12.99 -16.72
N ASN A 96 -2.91 13.78 -15.91
CA ASN A 96 -2.65 15.21 -15.76
C ASN A 96 -1.68 15.53 -14.60
N ALA A 97 -0.96 14.52 -14.09
CA ALA A 97 0.01 14.70 -13.02
C ALA A 97 1.11 15.72 -13.41
N PRO A 98 1.53 16.62 -12.51
CA PRO A 98 2.58 17.60 -12.82
C PRO A 98 3.98 16.98 -12.92
N THR A 99 4.18 15.78 -12.36
CA THR A 99 5.43 15.01 -12.47
C THR A 99 5.22 13.78 -13.33
N ASP A 100 6.30 13.23 -13.87
CA ASP A 100 6.23 11.99 -14.65
C ASP A 100 6.15 10.76 -13.78
N ALA A 101 6.76 10.76 -12.58
CA ALA A 101 6.59 9.68 -11.62
C ALA A 101 5.37 9.93 -10.73
N ILE A 102 4.50 8.93 -10.62
CA ILE A 102 3.33 8.90 -9.77
C ILE A 102 3.41 7.65 -8.90
N LEU A 103 3.21 7.79 -7.59
CA LEU A 103 3.03 6.67 -6.67
C LEU A 103 1.55 6.59 -6.28
N MET A 104 0.99 5.39 -6.28
CA MET A 104 -0.36 5.15 -5.78
C MET A 104 -0.31 4.00 -4.79
N GLU A 105 -0.82 4.23 -3.57
CA GLU A 105 -1.06 3.15 -2.62
C GLU A 105 -2.48 2.63 -2.83
N SER A 106 -2.63 1.36 -3.23
CA SER A 106 -3.94 0.76 -3.51
C SER A 106 -4.11 -0.60 -2.86
N TYR A 107 -5.37 -1.00 -2.66
CA TYR A 107 -5.71 -2.38 -2.31
C TYR A 107 -5.37 -3.31 -3.48
N TYR A 108 -5.02 -4.56 -3.18
CA TYR A 108 -4.36 -5.44 -4.15
C TYR A 108 -5.24 -5.80 -5.37
N THR A 109 -6.55 -5.90 -5.17
CA THR A 109 -7.51 -6.20 -6.25
C THR A 109 -7.65 -5.02 -7.23
N MET A 110 -7.54 -3.80 -6.70
CA MET A 110 -7.71 -2.58 -7.47
C MET A 110 -6.52 -2.34 -8.41
N ALA A 111 -5.31 -2.72 -7.99
CA ALA A 111 -4.11 -2.66 -8.84
C ALA A 111 -4.33 -3.37 -10.19
N GLN A 112 -4.91 -4.57 -10.15
CA GLN A 112 -5.17 -5.39 -11.34
C GLN A 112 -6.23 -4.78 -12.27
N LYS A 113 -7.18 -4.01 -11.73
CA LYS A 113 -8.15 -3.27 -12.55
C LYS A 113 -7.52 -2.07 -13.24
N ILE A 114 -6.63 -1.34 -12.55
CA ILE A 114 -5.94 -0.17 -13.10
C ILE A 114 -5.04 -0.57 -14.27
N VAL A 115 -4.27 -1.66 -14.13
CA VAL A 115 -3.38 -2.18 -15.18
C VAL A 115 -4.13 -2.49 -16.48
N LYS A 116 -5.40 -2.88 -16.39
CA LYS A 116 -6.25 -3.24 -17.54
C LYS A 116 -7.05 -2.06 -18.11
N SER A 117 -6.85 -0.84 -17.62
CA SER A 117 -7.61 0.32 -18.07
C SER A 117 -7.07 0.89 -19.38
N ASP A 118 -7.89 0.85 -20.43
CA ASP A 118 -7.58 1.50 -21.71
C ASP A 118 -7.39 3.03 -21.55
N TYR A 119 -7.97 3.63 -20.51
CA TYR A 119 -7.84 5.06 -20.21
C TYR A 119 -6.40 5.46 -19.89
N LEU A 120 -5.57 4.52 -19.43
CA LEU A 120 -4.15 4.74 -19.15
C LEU A 120 -3.24 4.31 -20.31
N THR A 121 -3.78 4.19 -21.53
CA THR A 121 -2.96 3.90 -22.72
C THR A 121 -1.80 4.90 -22.83
N GLY A 122 -0.57 4.38 -22.89
CA GLY A 122 0.63 5.19 -22.95
C GLY A 122 1.20 5.62 -21.58
N VAL A 123 0.63 5.17 -20.46
CA VAL A 123 1.28 5.26 -19.14
C VAL A 123 2.12 4.01 -18.91
N ASP A 124 3.38 4.16 -18.48
CA ASP A 124 4.22 3.06 -18.02
C ASP A 124 3.79 2.66 -16.60
N ILE A 125 2.97 1.62 -16.49
CA ILE A 125 2.46 1.13 -15.21
C ILE A 125 3.39 0.02 -14.71
N LYS A 126 3.84 0.13 -13.45
CA LYS A 126 4.51 -0.94 -12.70
C LYS A 126 3.77 -1.22 -11.41
N THR A 127 3.52 -2.50 -11.16
CA THR A 127 2.89 -2.99 -9.94
C THR A 127 3.97 -3.47 -8.97
N VAL A 128 3.87 -3.03 -7.72
CA VAL A 128 4.83 -3.34 -6.65
C VAL A 128 4.07 -3.87 -5.44
N PHE A 129 4.43 -5.06 -4.97
CA PHE A 129 3.88 -5.66 -3.76
C PHE A 129 4.90 -5.56 -2.62
N LEU A 130 4.52 -4.95 -1.49
CA LEU A 130 5.33 -4.92 -0.29
C LEU A 130 4.97 -6.13 0.58
N SER A 131 5.85 -7.13 0.58
CA SER A 131 5.64 -8.41 1.27
C SER A 131 6.33 -8.43 2.64
N PRO A 132 5.68 -8.97 3.70
CA PRO A 132 6.31 -9.14 4.99
C PRO A 132 7.28 -10.33 5.06
N ILE A 133 7.38 -11.11 3.98
CA ILE A 133 8.14 -12.35 3.86
C ILE A 133 8.68 -12.50 2.44
N SER A 134 9.86 -13.09 2.26
CA SER A 134 10.45 -13.45 0.97
C SER A 134 9.86 -14.75 0.42
N CYS A 135 9.83 -14.87 -0.92
CA CYS A 135 9.52 -16.14 -1.57
C CYS A 135 10.47 -17.28 -1.14
N ARG A 136 11.72 -16.95 -0.79
CA ARG A 136 12.73 -17.92 -0.34
C ARG A 136 12.47 -18.47 1.05
N GLU A 137 11.70 -17.76 1.87
CA GLU A 137 11.40 -18.16 3.25
C GLU A 137 10.16 -19.05 3.34
N ILE A 138 9.25 -18.96 2.36
CA ILE A 138 7.98 -19.69 2.36
C ILE A 138 8.16 -21.22 2.47
N PRO A 139 9.12 -21.87 1.77
CA PRO A 139 9.33 -23.31 1.92
C PRO A 139 9.60 -23.77 3.36
N ALA A 140 10.22 -22.92 4.19
CA ALA A 140 10.47 -23.23 5.61
C ALA A 140 9.20 -23.16 6.47
N LEU A 141 8.10 -22.60 5.95
CA LEU A 141 6.81 -22.42 6.64
C LEU A 141 5.71 -23.37 6.14
N ASN A 142 5.96 -24.12 5.05
CA ASN A 142 4.97 -24.75 4.15
C ASN A 142 3.73 -25.37 4.81
N LYS A 143 3.85 -26.19 5.87
CA LYS A 143 2.67 -26.85 6.47
C LYS A 143 1.73 -25.90 7.23
N ASP A 144 2.25 -24.77 7.69
CA ASP A 144 1.51 -23.80 8.50
C ASP A 144 1.50 -22.42 7.84
N PHE A 145 1.80 -22.30 6.55
CA PHE A 145 2.03 -21.00 5.91
C PHE A 145 0.87 -20.00 6.10
N PRO A 146 -0.42 -20.36 5.91
CA PRO A 146 -1.52 -19.45 6.21
C PRO A 146 -1.54 -19.00 7.68
N PHE A 147 -1.28 -19.91 8.62
CA PHE A 147 -1.24 -19.61 10.03
C PHE A 147 -0.04 -18.73 10.39
N ALA A 148 1.15 -19.04 9.86
CA ALA A 148 2.37 -18.26 10.04
C ALA A 148 2.22 -16.83 9.54
N VAL A 149 1.61 -16.63 8.36
CA VAL A 149 1.26 -15.30 7.84
C VAL A 149 0.34 -14.58 8.82
N LYS A 150 -0.73 -15.23 9.29
CA LYS A 150 -1.66 -14.61 10.24
C LYS A 150 -0.96 -14.19 11.53
N SER A 151 -0.11 -15.05 12.09
CA SER A 151 0.68 -14.75 13.30
C SER A 151 1.66 -13.59 13.08
N LEU A 152 2.39 -13.59 11.96
CA LEU A 152 3.31 -12.52 11.59
C LEU A 152 2.59 -11.17 11.45
N MET A 153 1.43 -11.18 10.78
CA MET A 153 0.65 -9.96 10.57
C MET A 153 -0.02 -9.47 11.86
N MET A 154 -0.47 -10.38 12.72
CA MET A 154 -0.96 -10.03 14.05
C MET A 154 0.13 -9.33 14.87
N PHE A 155 1.35 -9.86 14.88
CA PHE A 155 2.49 -9.24 15.55
C PHE A 155 2.78 -7.84 15.02
N LYS A 156 2.80 -7.64 13.69
CA LYS A 156 3.01 -6.32 13.08
C LYS A 156 1.89 -5.32 13.43
N GLN A 157 0.64 -5.78 13.55
CA GLN A 157 -0.48 -4.93 13.99
C GLN A 157 -0.29 -4.48 15.44
N TYR A 158 0.14 -5.38 16.33
CA TYR A 158 0.46 -5.04 17.73
C TYR A 158 1.60 -4.04 17.82
N GLN A 159 2.72 -4.29 17.13
CA GLN A 159 3.86 -3.36 17.12
C GLN A 159 3.45 -1.96 16.64
N ARG A 160 2.61 -1.88 15.62
CA ARG A 160 2.08 -0.59 15.15
C ARG A 160 1.19 0.08 16.20
N ALA A 161 0.32 -0.68 16.85
CA ALA A 161 -0.57 -0.15 17.89
C ALA A 161 0.24 0.41 19.06
N GLU A 162 1.25 -0.34 19.53
CA GLU A 162 2.19 0.09 20.57
C GLU A 162 2.96 1.34 20.14
N PHE A 163 3.56 1.33 18.94
CA PHE A 163 4.32 2.45 18.40
C PHE A 163 3.50 3.75 18.36
N HIS A 164 2.22 3.68 17.99
CA HIS A 164 1.32 4.83 17.93
C HIS A 164 0.55 5.10 19.24
N GLY A 165 0.79 4.33 20.31
CA GLY A 165 0.05 4.45 21.56
C GLY A 165 -1.46 4.20 21.42
N ARG A 166 -1.88 3.39 20.42
CA ARG A 166 -3.29 3.05 20.21
C ARG A 166 -3.74 2.02 21.24
N ALA A 167 -4.85 2.31 21.93
CA ALA A 167 -5.46 1.37 22.86
C ALA A 167 -5.90 0.08 22.14
N ILE A 168 -5.65 -1.06 22.80
CA ILE A 168 -6.10 -2.39 22.35
C ILE A 168 -7.51 -2.59 22.94
N ASP A 169 -8.52 -2.20 22.18
CA ASP A 169 -9.94 -2.34 22.54
C ASP A 169 -10.69 -3.28 21.58
N ASN A 170 -11.99 -3.50 21.82
CA ASN A 170 -12.81 -4.37 20.97
C ASN A 170 -12.90 -3.89 19.52
N VAL A 171 -12.84 -2.58 19.29
CA VAL A 171 -12.88 -1.99 17.94
C VAL A 171 -11.58 -2.29 17.21
N TRP A 172 -10.44 -2.15 17.89
CA TRP A 172 -9.12 -2.52 17.38
C TRP A 172 -9.05 -4.03 17.09
N LEU A 173 -9.55 -4.88 17.99
CA LEU A 173 -9.52 -6.34 17.81
C LEU A 173 -10.35 -6.79 16.59
N ALA A 174 -11.50 -6.16 16.34
CA ALA A 174 -12.31 -6.43 15.16
C ALA A 174 -11.61 -6.00 13.86
N ASP A 175 -11.06 -4.77 13.83
CA ASP A 175 -10.29 -4.24 12.69
C ASP A 175 -9.02 -5.08 12.41
N MET A 176 -8.32 -5.50 13.46
CA MET A 176 -7.14 -6.35 13.35
C MET A 176 -7.50 -7.72 12.76
N ARG A 177 -8.58 -8.36 13.24
CA ARG A 177 -9.03 -9.66 12.73
C ARG A 177 -9.25 -9.63 11.23
N HIS A 178 -10.00 -8.65 10.72
CA HIS A 178 -10.24 -8.52 9.28
C HIS A 178 -8.94 -8.43 8.47
N ARG A 179 -7.99 -7.60 8.93
CA ARG A 179 -6.70 -7.41 8.22
C ARG A 179 -5.82 -8.65 8.27
N VAL A 180 -5.82 -9.37 9.38
CA VAL A 180 -5.05 -10.60 9.53
C VAL A 180 -5.64 -11.72 8.69
N ASP A 181 -6.97 -11.85 8.67
CA ASP A 181 -7.66 -12.85 7.86
C ASP A 181 -7.45 -12.62 6.36
N ASP A 182 -7.44 -11.36 5.92
CA ASP A 182 -7.21 -11.02 4.51
C ASP A 182 -5.75 -11.14 4.08
N ALA A 183 -4.78 -10.97 4.98
CA ALA A 183 -3.37 -10.88 4.62
C ALA A 183 -2.82 -12.09 3.85
N PHE A 184 -3.30 -13.31 4.14
CA PHE A 184 -2.90 -14.49 3.37
C PHE A 184 -3.37 -14.40 1.91
N ASN A 185 -4.60 -13.94 1.68
CA ASN A 185 -5.12 -13.72 0.33
C ASN A 185 -4.37 -12.59 -0.37
N GLU A 186 -3.98 -11.53 0.35
CA GLU A 186 -3.14 -10.47 -0.20
C GLU A 186 -1.78 -11.02 -0.66
N ILE A 187 -1.09 -11.82 0.16
CA ILE A 187 0.26 -12.35 -0.18
C ILE A 187 0.21 -13.35 -1.34
N ARG A 188 -0.87 -14.14 -1.46
CA ARG A 188 -1.05 -15.12 -2.54
C ARG A 188 -0.99 -14.49 -3.93
N VAL A 189 -1.42 -13.24 -4.07
CA VAL A 189 -1.43 -12.53 -5.36
C VAL A 189 -0.11 -11.83 -5.67
N ALA A 190 0.91 -11.92 -4.80
CA ALA A 190 2.19 -11.25 -5.03
C ALA A 190 2.92 -11.72 -6.31
N CYS A 191 2.62 -12.92 -6.81
CA CYS A 191 3.12 -13.38 -8.11
C CYS A 191 2.51 -12.65 -9.32
N ASP A 192 1.38 -11.96 -9.14
CA ASP A 192 0.72 -11.16 -10.19
C ASP A 192 1.29 -9.74 -10.30
N TYR A 193 2.32 -9.41 -9.50
CA TYR A 193 2.97 -8.12 -9.46
C TYR A 193 4.31 -8.13 -10.19
N ASP A 194 4.65 -7.03 -10.84
CA ASP A 194 5.93 -6.87 -11.55
C ASP A 194 7.11 -7.00 -10.58
N TYR A 195 6.99 -6.43 -9.38
CA TYR A 195 8.04 -6.47 -8.36
C TYR A 195 7.48 -6.78 -6.98
N VAL A 196 8.22 -7.54 -6.19
CA VAL A 196 7.97 -7.74 -4.76
C VAL A 196 9.12 -7.15 -3.97
N ILE A 197 8.81 -6.19 -3.10
CA ILE A 197 9.76 -5.66 -2.12
C ILE A 197 9.53 -6.43 -0.83
N VAL A 198 10.54 -7.17 -0.38
CA VAL A 198 10.49 -7.82 0.94
C VAL A 198 10.81 -6.79 2.00
N ASN A 199 9.93 -6.70 3.01
CA ASN A 199 10.10 -5.80 4.14
C ASN A 199 9.68 -6.47 5.45
N HIS A 200 10.64 -7.08 6.14
CA HIS A 200 10.43 -7.61 7.47
C HIS A 200 10.17 -6.50 8.50
N ASP A 201 10.59 -5.27 8.22
CA ASP A 201 10.35 -4.11 9.07
C ASP A 201 8.93 -3.56 8.86
N GLY A 202 7.98 -4.08 9.64
CA GLY A 202 6.60 -3.56 9.68
C GLY A 202 6.56 -2.08 10.09
N GLU A 203 5.39 -1.45 9.96
CA GLU A 203 5.21 0.00 10.18
C GLU A 203 5.68 0.50 11.57
N GLY A 204 5.59 -0.36 12.59
CA GLY A 204 6.03 -0.08 13.96
C GLY A 204 7.51 -0.43 14.25
N SER A 205 8.28 -0.90 13.26
CA SER A 205 9.68 -1.29 13.47
C SER A 205 10.56 -0.09 13.85
N PRO A 206 11.48 -0.23 14.83
CA PRO A 206 12.45 0.81 15.15
C PRO A 206 13.44 1.09 14.01
N ASN A 207 13.57 0.17 13.03
CA ASN A 207 14.40 0.36 11.85
C ASN A 207 13.90 1.49 10.94
N TRP A 208 12.66 1.95 11.08
CA TRP A 208 12.20 3.17 10.43
C TRP A 208 12.85 4.44 10.98
N ARG A 209 13.48 4.41 12.17
CA ARG A 209 14.15 5.56 12.80
C ARG A 209 13.27 6.83 12.84
N ARG A 210 12.00 6.66 13.26
CA ARG A 210 11.00 7.72 13.29
C ARG A 210 10.20 7.75 14.59
N HIS A 211 9.68 8.93 14.92
CA HIS A 211 8.70 9.14 15.98
C HIS A 211 7.29 8.75 15.51
N ASN A 212 6.37 8.61 16.46
CA ASN A 212 4.98 8.22 16.19
C ASN A 212 4.20 9.25 15.37
N ASP A 213 4.59 10.52 15.43
CA ASP A 213 4.11 11.60 14.55
C ASP A 213 4.59 11.49 13.09
N GLY A 214 5.47 10.51 12.80
CA GLY A 214 6.04 10.27 11.48
C GLY A 214 7.35 11.01 11.19
N ALA A 215 7.83 11.87 12.09
CA ALA A 215 9.09 12.56 11.93
C ALA A 215 10.27 11.60 12.10
N PHE A 216 11.11 11.48 11.06
CA PHE A 216 12.33 10.69 11.14
C PHE A 216 13.42 11.42 11.92
N PHE A 217 14.06 10.74 12.87
CA PHE A 217 15.24 11.23 13.58
C PHE A 217 16.56 10.71 12.98
N ASP A 218 16.51 9.65 12.16
CA ASP A 218 17.67 9.15 11.40
C ASP A 218 17.20 8.43 10.11
N LYS A 219 18.12 8.04 9.23
CA LYS A 219 17.84 7.27 8.01
C LYS A 219 17.37 5.85 8.37
N PRO A 220 16.34 5.30 7.69
CA PRO A 220 15.93 3.92 7.90
C PRO A 220 17.09 2.93 7.72
N THR A 221 17.13 1.94 8.60
CA THR A 221 18.09 0.82 8.60
C THR A 221 17.39 -0.50 8.30
N GLY A 222 18.14 -1.61 8.23
CA GLY A 222 17.55 -2.92 7.98
C GLY A 222 16.76 -2.98 6.66
N ASP A 223 15.67 -3.72 6.68
CA ASP A 223 14.81 -3.88 5.51
C ASP A 223 14.01 -2.63 5.20
N ALA A 224 13.69 -1.81 6.21
CA ALA A 224 13.09 -0.50 5.98
C ALA A 224 13.99 0.39 5.08
N GLY A 225 15.31 0.33 5.30
CA GLY A 225 16.30 1.01 4.47
C GLY A 225 16.39 0.42 3.05
N LEU A 226 16.45 -0.91 2.94
CA LEU A 226 16.51 -1.60 1.65
C LEU A 226 15.25 -1.35 0.81
N ALA A 227 14.08 -1.41 1.42
CA ALA A 227 12.80 -1.10 0.78
C ALA A 227 12.75 0.35 0.28
N THR A 228 13.28 1.30 1.07
CA THR A 228 13.38 2.71 0.69
C THR A 228 14.20 2.88 -0.59
N ASP A 229 15.35 2.21 -0.69
CA ASP A 229 16.21 2.27 -1.87
C ASP A 229 15.58 1.59 -3.09
N CYS A 230 14.88 0.49 -2.86
CA CYS A 230 14.16 -0.24 -3.89
C CYS A 230 13.03 0.60 -4.50
N LEU A 231 12.15 1.19 -3.67
CA LEU A 231 11.06 2.04 -4.17
C LEU A 231 11.58 3.30 -4.85
N ALA A 232 12.64 3.91 -4.33
CA ALA A 232 13.26 5.08 -4.95
C ALA A 232 13.81 4.77 -6.36
N ALA A 233 14.44 3.61 -6.53
CA ALA A 233 14.91 3.16 -7.84
C ALA A 233 13.76 2.96 -8.84
N LEU A 234 12.65 2.32 -8.41
CA LEU A 234 11.45 2.14 -9.23
C LEU A 234 10.84 3.47 -9.68
N LEU A 235 10.67 4.41 -8.75
CA LEU A 235 10.15 5.75 -9.06
C LEU A 235 11.08 6.50 -10.02
N ALA A 236 12.40 6.34 -9.87
CA ALA A 236 13.40 6.90 -10.77
C ALA A 236 13.49 6.18 -12.13
N GLY A 237 12.80 5.05 -12.32
CA GLY A 237 12.85 4.26 -13.56
C GLY A 237 14.15 3.48 -13.72
N LYS A 238 14.81 3.17 -12.60
CA LYS A 238 16.04 2.38 -12.53
C LYS A 238 15.69 0.96 -12.11
N ASN A 239 16.63 0.04 -12.31
CA ASN A 239 16.50 -1.32 -11.80
C ASN A 239 16.43 -1.30 -10.25
N PRO A 240 15.37 -1.85 -9.64
CA PRO A 240 15.26 -1.91 -8.20
C PRO A 240 16.29 -2.87 -7.59
N PRO A 241 17.11 -2.43 -6.62
CA PRO A 241 17.91 -3.36 -5.83
C PRO A 241 17.00 -4.27 -4.98
N ASN A 242 17.35 -5.55 -4.90
CA ASN A 242 16.73 -6.54 -4.01
C ASN A 242 15.23 -6.78 -4.20
N ALA A 243 14.60 -6.25 -5.27
CA ALA A 243 13.25 -6.66 -5.62
C ALA A 243 13.24 -8.12 -6.08
N GLU A 244 12.24 -8.86 -5.61
CA GLU A 244 11.98 -10.22 -6.05
C GLU A 244 10.95 -10.21 -7.19
N HIS A 245 11.02 -11.26 -8.01
CA HIS A 245 9.95 -11.64 -8.94
C HIS A 245 9.44 -12.99 -8.49
N TRP A 246 8.19 -13.06 -8.04
CA TRP A 246 7.64 -14.28 -7.46
C TRP A 246 7.07 -15.18 -8.55
N PRO A 247 7.50 -16.45 -8.66
CA PRO A 247 6.83 -17.40 -9.55
C PRO A 247 5.42 -17.70 -9.04
N CYS A 248 4.50 -17.96 -9.97
CA CYS A 248 3.18 -18.49 -9.62
C CYS A 248 3.34 -19.78 -8.80
N GLY A 249 2.82 -19.79 -7.58
CA GLY A 249 2.97 -20.91 -6.64
C GLY A 249 3.80 -20.59 -5.39
N CYS A 250 4.56 -19.48 -5.37
CA CYS A 250 5.40 -19.20 -4.20
C CYS A 250 4.61 -18.96 -2.92
N GLY A 251 3.41 -18.37 -3.00
CA GLY A 251 2.54 -18.10 -1.85
C GLY A 251 1.34 -19.04 -1.74
N GLN A 252 1.37 -20.23 -2.38
CA GLN A 252 0.22 -21.14 -2.44
C GLN A 252 0.21 -22.18 -1.32
#